data_AF-A0A135VL11-F1
#
_entry.id   AF-A0A135VL11-F1
#
_cell.length_a   1.000
_cell.length_b   1.000
_cell.length_c   1.000
_cell.angle_alpha   90.00
_cell.angle_beta   90.00
_cell.angle_gamma   90.00
#
_symmetry.space_group_name_H-M   'P 1'
#
loop_
_entity.id
_entity.type
_entity.pdbx_description
1 polymer ?
#
loop_
_entity_poly.entity_id
_entity_poly.type
_entity_poly.pdbx_seq_one_letter_code
_entity_poly.pdbx_strand_id
1 'polypeptide(L)'
;MREPTVYHIQKGRLVKMKDPGAFGRGDCYLVDAGMKIYLWIGPKSTVDEKFLTAATAVMSDQSREGKADIDRIDGGNEPAEFKALFDDFCLTDEDTEGILKKVQMETHEHRLWRVHREGDETFFAEVDLNKNSLKSDDVYLLDAWDDIWVWRGKDATAREKFDGNILARRYDAERVGVQEIEIIEEGQEPEEFFKSFP
;
A
#
# COMPACT_ATOMS: atom_id res chain seq x y z
N MET A 1 -25.24 29.28 21.17
CA MET A 1 -24.30 28.75 20.16
C MET A 1 -25.08 27.78 19.30
N ARG A 2 -24.90 27.76 17.98
CA ARG A 2 -25.57 26.75 17.13
C ARG A 2 -24.88 25.42 17.38
N GLU A 3 -25.65 24.36 17.60
CA GLU A 3 -25.10 23.01 17.76
C GLU A 3 -24.27 22.64 16.52
N PRO A 4 -23.09 22.04 16.70
CA PRO A 4 -22.25 21.64 15.58
C PRO A 4 -22.94 20.55 14.76
N THR A 5 -22.75 20.57 13.45
CA THR A 5 -23.11 19.43 12.61
C THR A 5 -21.91 18.51 12.47
N VAL A 6 -22.05 17.24 12.88
CA VAL A 6 -20.97 16.26 12.75
C VAL A 6 -21.25 15.29 11.61
N TYR A 7 -20.21 15.05 10.81
CA TYR A 7 -20.18 14.02 9.79
C TYR A 7 -19.12 12.98 10.14
N HIS A 8 -19.53 11.72 10.19
CA HIS A 8 -18.65 10.58 10.27
C HIS A 8 -18.23 10.18 8.85
N ILE A 9 -16.93 10.04 8.62
CA ILE A 9 -16.43 9.48 7.37
C ILE A 9 -16.62 7.97 7.40
N GLN A 10 -17.48 7.46 6.51
CA GLN A 10 -17.73 6.03 6.38
C GLN A 10 -17.64 5.62 4.93
N LYS A 11 -16.74 4.69 4.60
CA LYS A 11 -16.61 4.08 3.27
C LYS A 11 -16.58 5.12 2.14
N GLY A 12 -15.77 6.16 2.31
CA GLY A 12 -15.57 7.23 1.32
C GLY A 12 -16.75 8.21 1.21
N ARG A 13 -17.61 8.31 2.22
CA ARG A 13 -18.77 9.22 2.25
C ARG A 13 -18.86 9.97 3.57
N LEU A 14 -19.48 11.15 3.52
CA LEU A 14 -19.88 11.89 4.70
C LEU A 14 -21.26 11.41 5.15
N VAL A 15 -21.31 10.82 6.34
CA VAL A 15 -22.55 10.37 6.97
C VAL A 15 -22.86 11.31 8.13
N LYS A 16 -23.92 12.10 8.00
CA LYS A 16 -24.36 13.02 9.06
C LYS A 16 -24.80 12.22 10.28
N MET A 17 -24.21 12.51 11.44
CA MET A 17 -24.61 11.89 12.71
C MET A 17 -25.93 12.47 13.18
N LYS A 18 -26.82 11.60 13.68
CA LYS A 18 -28.10 12.01 14.29
C LYS A 18 -27.91 12.51 15.72
N ASP A 19 -27.00 11.88 16.45
CA ASP A 19 -26.70 12.16 17.85
C ASP A 19 -25.16 12.19 18.02
N PRO A 20 -24.53 13.37 17.88
CA PRO A 20 -23.09 13.51 17.94
C PRO A 20 -22.56 13.57 19.38
N GLY A 21 -21.40 12.96 19.63
CA GLY A 21 -20.74 12.96 20.94
C GLY A 21 -19.78 11.79 21.13
N ALA A 22 -20.05 10.67 20.48
CA ALA A 22 -19.15 9.52 20.41
C ALA A 22 -18.21 9.60 19.21
N PHE A 23 -16.90 9.44 19.44
CA PHE A 23 -15.86 9.48 18.41
C PHE A 23 -15.01 8.20 18.44
N GLY A 24 -15.08 7.42 17.36
CA GLY A 24 -14.35 6.18 17.17
C GLY A 24 -12.87 6.42 16.89
N ARG A 25 -12.00 5.75 17.65
CA ARG A 25 -10.53 5.90 17.50
C ARG A 25 -10.00 5.36 16.17
N GLY A 26 -10.77 4.50 15.49
CA GLY A 26 -10.52 4.01 14.15
C GLY A 26 -10.92 4.96 13.03
N ASP A 27 -11.66 6.03 13.31
CA ASP A 27 -12.35 6.79 12.26
C ASP A 27 -11.94 8.26 12.21
N CYS A 28 -12.44 8.98 11.21
CA CYS A 28 -12.33 10.43 11.14
C CYS A 28 -13.71 11.11 11.08
N TYR A 29 -13.78 12.32 11.62
CA TYR A 29 -15.02 13.08 11.70
C TYR A 29 -14.78 14.54 11.31
N LEU A 30 -15.73 15.12 10.58
CA LEU A 30 -15.80 16.55 10.30
C LEU A 30 -16.84 17.18 11.24
N VAL A 31 -16.42 18.13 12.07
CA VAL A 31 -17.30 18.87 12.98
C VAL A 31 -17.43 20.30 12.48
N ASP A 32 -18.61 20.64 11.97
CA ASP A 32 -18.94 21.97 11.45
C ASP A 32 -19.66 22.79 12.52
N ALA A 33 -18.92 23.70 13.18
CA ALA A 33 -19.43 24.62 14.19
C ALA A 33 -19.65 26.04 13.62
N GLY A 34 -19.93 26.16 12.32
CA GLY A 34 -20.20 27.44 11.67
C GLY A 34 -18.95 28.07 11.07
N MET A 35 -18.37 29.09 11.74
CA MET A 35 -17.10 29.72 11.31
C MET A 35 -15.86 29.01 11.86
N LYS A 36 -16.05 27.92 12.61
CA LYS A 36 -14.97 27.04 13.04
C LYS A 36 -15.30 25.62 12.60
N ILE A 37 -14.38 24.99 11.90
CA ILE A 37 -14.50 23.64 11.35
C ILE A 37 -13.40 22.81 11.97
N TYR A 38 -13.73 21.66 12.54
CA TYR A 38 -12.75 20.76 13.12
C TYR A 38 -12.64 19.47 12.30
N LEU A 39 -11.40 19.04 12.07
CA LEU A 39 -11.06 17.73 11.57
C LEU A 39 -10.64 16.89 12.78
N TRP A 40 -11.53 16.04 13.26
CA TRP A 40 -11.16 15.09 14.29
C TRP A 40 -10.56 13.84 13.63
N ILE A 41 -9.32 13.52 13.97
CA ILE A 41 -8.54 12.43 13.36
C ILE A 41 -8.30 11.33 14.38
N GLY A 42 -8.93 10.17 14.18
CA GLY A 42 -8.70 9.00 15.01
C GLY A 42 -7.26 8.49 14.92
N PRO A 43 -6.64 8.06 16.03
CA PRO A 43 -5.26 7.59 16.02
C PRO A 43 -5.06 6.30 15.19
N LYS A 44 -6.12 5.51 14.96
CA LYS A 44 -6.09 4.27 14.16
C LYS A 44 -6.68 4.43 12.76
N SER A 45 -7.11 5.64 12.38
CA SER A 45 -7.78 5.85 11.09
C SER A 45 -6.87 5.72 9.88
N THR A 46 -7.51 5.38 8.77
CA THR A 46 -6.86 5.10 7.50
C THR A 46 -6.52 6.38 6.72
N VAL A 47 -5.67 6.25 5.70
CA VAL A 47 -5.22 7.40 4.90
C VAL A 47 -6.38 8.00 4.10
N ASP A 48 -7.27 7.17 3.57
CA ASP A 48 -8.44 7.62 2.81
C ASP A 48 -9.44 8.40 3.65
N GLU A 49 -9.67 7.99 4.90
CA GLU A 49 -10.54 8.73 5.82
C GLU A 49 -9.98 10.10 6.17
N LYS A 50 -8.66 10.17 6.46
CA LYS A 50 -7.94 11.42 6.71
C LYS A 50 -8.04 12.35 5.50
N PHE A 51 -7.83 11.81 4.30
CA PHE A 51 -7.92 12.57 3.05
C PHE A 51 -9.31 13.17 2.85
N LEU A 52 -10.37 12.36 2.98
CA LEU A 52 -11.74 12.84 2.76
C LEU A 52 -12.17 13.87 3.80
N THR A 53 -11.74 13.70 5.05
CA THR A 53 -11.99 14.68 6.13
C THR A 53 -11.36 16.03 5.79
N ALA A 54 -10.09 16.03 5.37
CA ALA A 54 -9.37 17.24 5.00
C ALA A 54 -9.94 17.93 3.76
N ALA A 55 -10.20 17.17 2.70
CA ALA A 55 -10.80 17.68 1.47
C ALA A 55 -12.15 18.34 1.76
N THR A 56 -12.98 17.71 2.61
CA THR A 56 -14.31 18.23 2.88
C THR A 56 -14.31 19.43 3.83
N ALA A 57 -13.34 19.52 4.74
CA ALA A 57 -13.14 20.73 5.53
C ALA A 57 -12.81 21.93 4.63
N VAL A 58 -11.90 21.75 3.66
CA VAL A 58 -11.54 22.80 2.68
C VAL A 58 -12.74 23.19 1.81
N MET A 59 -13.51 22.21 1.30
CA MET A 59 -14.73 22.51 0.53
C MET A 59 -15.76 23.27 1.37
N SER A 60 -15.89 22.92 2.65
CA SER A 60 -16.78 23.60 3.58
C SER A 60 -16.34 25.05 3.80
N ASP A 61 -15.07 25.31 4.06
CA ASP A 61 -14.54 26.67 4.19
C ASP A 61 -14.66 27.48 2.88
N GLN A 62 -14.43 26.85 1.73
CA GLN A 62 -14.60 27.51 0.43
C GLN A 62 -16.04 28.01 0.19
N SER A 63 -17.04 27.24 0.64
CA SER A 63 -18.45 27.69 0.61
C SER A 63 -18.73 28.91 1.50
N ARG A 64 -17.79 29.24 2.40
CA ARG A 64 -17.80 30.38 3.30
C ARG A 64 -16.78 31.45 2.89
N GLU A 65 -16.35 31.43 1.62
CA GLU A 65 -15.38 32.37 1.05
C GLU A 65 -14.00 32.34 1.73
N GLY A 66 -13.61 31.20 2.31
CA GLY A 66 -12.30 31.07 2.95
C GLY A 66 -12.19 31.77 4.32
N LYS A 67 -13.33 32.00 4.99
CA LYS A 67 -13.41 32.78 6.23
C LYS A 67 -13.59 31.91 7.49
N ALA A 68 -13.80 30.61 7.33
CA ALA A 68 -13.86 29.72 8.47
C ALA A 68 -12.44 29.34 8.93
N ASP A 69 -12.28 29.24 10.24
CA ASP A 69 -11.08 28.69 10.84
C ASP A 69 -11.15 27.16 10.83
N ILE A 70 -10.06 26.50 10.45
CA ILE A 70 -9.98 25.05 10.31
C ILE A 70 -8.97 24.50 11.31
N ASP A 71 -9.46 23.76 12.30
CA ASP A 71 -8.63 23.15 13.33
C ASP A 71 -8.52 21.64 13.15
N ARG A 72 -7.29 21.12 13.24
CA ARG A 72 -7.05 19.67 13.31
C ARG A 72 -7.01 19.24 14.78
N ILE A 73 -7.84 18.26 15.12
CA ILE A 73 -7.93 17.66 16.45
C ILE A 73 -7.39 16.23 16.38
N ASP A 74 -6.35 15.95 17.16
CA ASP A 74 -5.79 14.61 17.31
C ASP A 74 -6.61 13.81 18.34
N GLY A 75 -7.22 12.71 17.90
CA GLY A 75 -8.09 11.89 18.74
C GLY A 75 -7.37 11.32 19.97
N GLY A 76 -7.95 11.54 21.15
CA GLY A 76 -7.34 11.28 22.45
C GLY A 76 -6.63 12.48 23.08
N ASN A 77 -6.43 13.56 22.34
CA ASN A 77 -5.78 14.79 22.80
C ASN A 77 -6.65 16.03 22.55
N GLU A 78 -7.97 15.89 22.71
CA GLU A 78 -8.91 16.97 22.40
C GLU A 78 -8.80 18.12 23.41
N PRO A 79 -8.77 19.38 22.93
CA PRO A 79 -8.82 20.55 23.80
C PRO A 79 -10.19 20.66 24.50
N ALA A 80 -10.21 21.35 25.64
CA ALA A 80 -11.44 21.52 26.42
C ALA A 80 -12.55 22.22 25.61
N GLU A 81 -12.19 23.18 24.74
CA GLU A 81 -13.14 23.88 23.89
C GLU A 81 -13.84 22.97 22.87
N PHE A 82 -13.15 21.96 22.34
CA PHE A 82 -13.74 21.00 21.41
C PHE A 82 -14.70 20.07 22.16
N LYS A 83 -14.28 19.55 23.32
CA LYS A 83 -15.12 18.66 24.14
C LYS A 83 -16.40 19.35 24.61
N ALA A 84 -16.33 20.66 24.92
CA ALA A 84 -17.47 21.47 25.33
C ALA A 84 -18.52 21.70 24.23
N LEU A 85 -18.25 21.28 22.99
CA LEU A 85 -19.24 21.32 21.90
C LEU A 85 -20.31 20.23 22.01
N PHE A 86 -20.08 19.21 22.84
CA PHE A 86 -20.94 18.04 22.99
C PHE A 86 -21.37 17.89 24.45
N ASP A 87 -22.63 17.52 24.67
CA ASP A 87 -23.16 17.28 26.02
C ASP A 87 -22.50 16.07 26.69
N ASP A 88 -22.21 15.01 25.91
CA ASP A 88 -21.51 13.81 26.35
C ASP A 88 -20.44 13.40 25.33
N PHE A 89 -19.26 14.03 25.42
CA PHE A 89 -18.11 13.65 24.61
C PHE A 89 -17.49 12.34 25.13
N CYS A 90 -17.40 11.32 24.27
CA CYS A 90 -16.72 10.07 24.60
C CYS A 90 -15.92 9.51 23.42
N LEU A 91 -14.86 8.77 23.76
CA LEU A 91 -14.06 8.01 22.80
C LEU A 91 -14.50 6.56 22.80
N THR A 92 -14.65 5.99 21.61
CA THR A 92 -15.02 4.58 21.41
C THR A 92 -13.94 3.84 20.63
N ASP A 93 -13.98 2.51 20.65
CA ASP A 93 -13.14 1.67 19.80
C ASP A 93 -13.79 1.37 18.44
N GLU A 94 -14.77 2.18 18.01
CA GLU A 94 -15.35 2.08 16.67
C GLU A 94 -14.29 2.35 15.59
N ASP A 95 -14.36 1.54 14.53
CA ASP A 95 -13.40 1.46 13.44
C ASP A 95 -14.13 0.94 12.19
N THR A 96 -14.44 1.86 11.27
CA THR A 96 -15.13 1.61 10.02
C THR A 96 -14.11 1.20 8.97
N GLU A 97 -14.34 0.07 8.29
CA GLU A 97 -13.45 -0.37 7.22
C GLU A 97 -13.31 0.70 6.12
N GLY A 98 -12.08 1.17 5.91
CA GLY A 98 -11.71 2.12 4.86
C GLY A 98 -11.93 1.59 3.44
N ILE A 99 -11.86 2.48 2.45
CA ILE A 99 -12.07 2.12 1.03
C ILE A 99 -10.83 1.60 0.33
N LEU A 100 -9.65 1.82 0.92
CA LEU A 100 -8.41 1.29 0.39
C LEU A 100 -8.38 -0.20 0.63
N LYS A 101 -8.50 -0.97 -0.45
CA LYS A 101 -8.12 -2.38 -0.40
C LYS A 101 -6.63 -2.44 -0.14
N LYS A 102 -6.21 -3.18 0.88
CA LYS A 102 -4.87 -3.76 0.86
C LYS A 102 -4.72 -4.44 -0.48
N VAL A 103 -3.56 -4.29 -1.13
CA VAL A 103 -3.23 -5.05 -2.34
C VAL A 103 -3.35 -6.52 -1.94
N GLN A 104 -4.52 -7.11 -2.16
CA GLN A 104 -4.71 -8.54 -2.17
C GLN A 104 -4.04 -8.94 -3.46
N MET A 105 -2.85 -9.51 -3.33
CA MET A 105 -2.09 -10.03 -4.44
C MET A 105 -2.94 -11.14 -5.05
N GLU A 106 -3.74 -10.78 -6.05
CA GLU A 106 -4.17 -11.73 -7.06
C GLU A 106 -2.88 -12.44 -7.48
N THR A 107 -2.84 -13.75 -7.26
CA THR A 107 -1.70 -14.64 -7.48
C THR A 107 -0.88 -14.13 -8.66
N HIS A 108 0.26 -13.49 -8.40
CA HIS A 108 1.13 -13.07 -9.48
C HIS A 108 1.57 -14.35 -10.17
N GLU A 109 1.16 -14.51 -11.43
CA GLU A 109 1.58 -15.64 -12.23
C GLU A 109 3.10 -15.60 -12.31
N HIS A 110 3.75 -16.68 -11.90
CA HIS A 110 5.20 -16.76 -11.95
C HIS A 110 5.66 -16.59 -13.39
N ARG A 111 6.78 -15.90 -13.57
CA ARG A 111 7.37 -15.67 -14.90
C ARG A 111 8.79 -16.16 -14.96
N LEU A 112 9.19 -16.70 -16.10
CA LEU A 112 10.55 -17.15 -16.33
C LEU A 112 11.18 -16.29 -17.44
N TRP A 113 12.32 -15.69 -17.15
CA TRP A 113 13.09 -14.87 -18.08
C TRP A 113 14.40 -15.56 -18.40
N ARG A 114 14.68 -15.77 -19.68
CA ARG A 114 15.99 -16.17 -20.17
C ARG A 114 16.89 -14.95 -20.32
N VAL A 115 18.12 -15.06 -19.83
CA VAL A 115 19.21 -14.10 -19.97
C VAL A 115 20.32 -14.78 -20.76
N HIS A 116 20.49 -14.36 -22.02
CA HIS A 116 21.43 -14.95 -22.97
C HIS A 116 22.23 -13.85 -23.68
N ARG A 117 23.46 -14.17 -24.10
CA ARG A 117 24.34 -13.27 -24.84
C ARG A 117 24.57 -13.77 -26.26
N GLU A 118 24.28 -12.93 -27.24
CA GLU A 118 24.64 -13.15 -28.64
C GLU A 118 25.72 -12.11 -29.04
N GLY A 119 26.95 -12.59 -29.28
CA GLY A 119 28.10 -11.70 -29.51
C GLY A 119 28.42 -10.84 -28.29
N ASP A 120 28.26 -9.52 -28.44
CA ASP A 120 28.53 -8.55 -27.38
C ASP A 120 27.30 -8.02 -26.64
N GLU A 121 26.10 -8.44 -27.06
CA GLU A 121 24.82 -7.94 -26.54
C GLU A 121 24.12 -8.99 -25.67
N THR A 122 23.53 -8.54 -24.57
CA THR A 122 22.73 -9.38 -23.66
C THR A 122 21.24 -9.17 -23.94
N PHE A 123 20.51 -10.26 -24.11
CA PHE A 123 19.08 -10.29 -24.39
C PHE A 123 18.31 -10.86 -23.21
N PHE A 124 17.13 -10.28 -22.98
CA PHE A 124 16.17 -10.73 -21.97
C PHE A 124 14.89 -11.14 -22.68
N ALA A 125 14.47 -12.40 -22.53
CA ALA A 125 13.28 -12.91 -23.17
C ALA A 125 12.44 -13.71 -22.18
N GLU A 126 11.14 -13.42 -22.09
CA GLU A 126 10.21 -14.27 -21.37
C GLU A 126 10.09 -15.61 -22.10
N VAL A 127 10.13 -16.70 -21.34
CA VAL A 127 10.05 -18.08 -21.83
C VAL A 127 8.98 -18.85 -21.05
N ASP A 128 8.55 -19.99 -21.59
CA ASP A 128 7.57 -20.84 -20.91
C ASP A 128 8.05 -21.19 -19.50
N LEU A 129 7.16 -21.03 -18.52
CA LEU A 129 7.37 -21.40 -17.12
C LEU A 129 7.41 -22.93 -16.99
N ASN A 130 8.54 -23.53 -17.38
CA ASN A 130 8.75 -24.97 -17.40
C ASN A 130 10.22 -25.28 -17.10
N LYS A 131 10.47 -26.36 -16.35
CA LYS A 131 11.84 -26.82 -16.01
C LYS A 131 12.67 -27.14 -17.26
N ASN A 132 12.03 -27.58 -18.34
CA ASN A 132 12.69 -27.90 -19.62
C ASN A 132 13.18 -26.65 -20.38
N SER A 133 12.69 -25.46 -20.01
CA SER A 133 13.16 -24.18 -20.55
C SER A 133 14.57 -23.85 -20.05
N LEU A 134 14.98 -24.37 -18.87
CA LEU A 134 16.31 -24.13 -18.31
C LEU A 134 17.38 -24.84 -19.16
N LYS A 135 18.27 -24.07 -19.77
CA LYS A 135 19.41 -24.55 -20.55
C LYS A 135 20.73 -24.25 -19.85
N SER A 136 21.62 -25.23 -19.82
CA SER A 136 22.90 -25.15 -19.10
C SER A 136 23.83 -24.04 -19.58
N ASP A 137 23.66 -23.56 -20.80
CA ASP A 137 24.44 -22.49 -21.42
C ASP A 137 23.92 -21.07 -21.13
N ASP A 138 22.85 -20.94 -20.33
CA ASP A 138 22.19 -19.66 -20.06
C ASP A 138 21.85 -19.41 -18.58
N VAL A 139 21.44 -18.18 -18.29
CA VAL A 139 20.91 -17.78 -16.98
C VAL A 139 19.40 -17.55 -17.09
N TYR A 140 18.66 -17.92 -16.04
CA TYR A 140 17.23 -17.74 -15.98
C TYR A 140 16.83 -17.04 -14.68
N LEU A 141 15.93 -16.06 -14.79
CA LEU A 141 15.30 -15.43 -13.65
C LEU A 141 13.87 -15.95 -13.53
N LEU A 142 13.57 -16.63 -12.43
CA LEU A 142 12.22 -17.02 -12.06
C LEU A 142 11.68 -16.01 -11.05
N ASP A 143 10.70 -15.24 -11.50
CA ASP A 143 9.96 -14.29 -10.69
C ASP A 143 8.77 -15.02 -10.07
N ALA A 144 8.92 -15.45 -8.81
CA ALA A 144 7.86 -16.01 -7.97
C ALA A 144 7.32 -14.97 -6.99
N TRP A 145 7.39 -13.70 -7.38
CA TRP A 145 6.90 -12.52 -6.66
C TRP A 145 7.65 -12.18 -5.36
N ASP A 146 7.37 -12.88 -4.26
CA ASP A 146 8.04 -12.67 -2.98
C ASP A 146 9.48 -13.20 -3.03
N ASP A 147 9.67 -14.27 -3.80
CA ASP A 147 10.97 -14.87 -4.09
C ASP A 147 11.38 -14.61 -5.54
N ILE A 148 12.62 -14.17 -5.75
CA ILE A 148 13.22 -14.00 -7.07
C ILE A 148 14.42 -14.95 -7.15
N TRP A 149 14.34 -15.93 -8.04
CA TRP A 149 15.39 -16.92 -8.22
C TRP A 149 16.22 -16.61 -9.45
N VAL A 150 17.54 -16.57 -9.32
CA VAL A 150 18.48 -16.48 -10.44
C VAL A 150 19.15 -17.83 -10.62
N TRP A 151 18.61 -18.67 -11.50
CA TRP A 151 19.20 -19.95 -11.86
C TRP A 151 20.31 -19.76 -12.89
N ARG A 152 21.49 -20.31 -12.62
CA ARG A 152 22.68 -20.16 -13.45
C ARG A 152 23.10 -21.49 -14.02
N GLY A 153 22.97 -21.62 -15.34
CA GLY A 153 23.50 -22.74 -16.07
C GLY A 153 25.01 -22.90 -15.83
N LYS A 154 25.46 -24.14 -15.77
CA LYS A 154 26.87 -24.47 -15.50
C LYS A 154 27.82 -23.98 -16.62
N ASP A 155 27.31 -23.86 -17.84
CA ASP A 155 28.03 -23.45 -19.04
C ASP A 155 27.75 -21.96 -19.41
N ALA A 156 26.89 -21.28 -18.64
CA ALA A 156 26.58 -19.87 -18.85
C ALA A 156 27.78 -18.95 -18.58
N THR A 157 27.90 -17.88 -19.37
CA THR A 157 29.01 -16.95 -19.29
C THR A 157 28.98 -16.12 -18.00
N ALA A 158 30.15 -15.66 -17.55
CA ALA A 158 30.25 -14.75 -16.41
C ALA A 158 29.45 -13.46 -16.61
N ARG A 159 29.27 -13.02 -17.85
CA ARG A 159 28.45 -11.86 -18.17
C ARG A 159 26.96 -12.14 -17.96
N GLU A 160 26.42 -13.24 -18.50
CA GLU A 160 25.01 -13.59 -18.30
C GLU A 160 24.68 -13.73 -16.81
N LYS A 161 25.60 -14.33 -16.03
CA LYS A 161 25.48 -14.42 -14.57
C LYS A 161 25.43 -13.05 -13.90
N PHE A 162 26.25 -12.10 -14.35
CA PHE A 162 26.22 -10.72 -13.85
C PHE A 162 24.91 -10.02 -14.24
N ASP A 163 24.51 -10.08 -15.51
CA ASP A 163 23.32 -9.39 -16.02
C ASP A 163 22.03 -9.96 -15.43
N GLY A 164 21.96 -11.27 -15.16
CA GLY A 164 20.85 -11.90 -14.44
C GLY A 164 20.69 -11.38 -13.01
N ASN A 165 21.79 -11.13 -12.29
CA ASN A 165 21.71 -10.52 -10.96
C ASN A 165 21.22 -9.07 -11.02
N ILE A 166 21.64 -8.30 -12.05
CA ILE A 166 21.18 -6.93 -12.25
C ILE A 166 19.68 -6.90 -12.56
N LEU A 167 19.19 -7.86 -13.35
CA LEU A 167 17.75 -7.99 -13.61
C LEU A 167 16.98 -8.28 -12.32
N ALA A 168 17.43 -9.22 -11.49
CA ALA A 168 16.79 -9.51 -10.20
C ALA A 168 16.73 -8.29 -9.27
N ARG A 169 17.82 -7.52 -9.18
CA ARG A 169 17.86 -6.28 -8.39
C ARG A 169 16.91 -5.20 -8.92
N ARG A 170 16.63 -5.16 -10.22
CA ARG A 170 15.64 -4.24 -10.77
C ARG A 170 14.23 -4.60 -10.34
N TYR A 171 13.88 -5.89 -10.37
CA TYR A 171 12.57 -6.36 -9.92
C TYR A 171 12.34 -6.10 -8.43
N ASP A 172 13.36 -6.33 -7.59
CA ASP A 172 13.33 -5.98 -6.16
C ASP A 172 13.10 -4.47 -5.95
N ALA A 173 13.81 -3.62 -6.69
CA ALA A 173 13.69 -2.16 -6.56
C ALA A 173 12.34 -1.57 -7.03
N GLU A 174 11.62 -2.27 -7.92
CA GLU A 174 10.33 -1.81 -8.46
C GLU A 174 9.13 -2.16 -7.55
N ARG A 175 9.33 -3.01 -6.52
CA ARG A 175 8.28 -3.51 -5.63
C ARG A 175 8.33 -2.85 -4.26
N VAL A 176 7.16 -2.74 -3.62
CA VAL A 176 7.06 -2.30 -2.23
C VAL A 176 7.35 -3.49 -1.30
N GLY A 177 8.34 -3.35 -0.43
CA GLY A 177 8.84 -4.43 0.43
C GLY A 177 10.16 -5.00 -0.10
N VAL A 178 10.83 -5.82 0.70
CA VAL A 178 12.06 -6.52 0.28
C VAL A 178 11.66 -7.84 -0.36
N GLN A 179 12.16 -8.15 -1.55
CA GLN A 179 12.03 -9.48 -2.14
C GLN A 179 13.31 -10.28 -1.86
N GLU A 180 13.16 -11.58 -1.60
CA GLU A 180 14.29 -12.44 -1.34
C GLU A 180 14.90 -12.88 -2.67
N ILE A 181 16.10 -12.37 -2.99
CA ILE A 181 16.82 -12.77 -4.20
C ILE A 181 17.74 -13.95 -3.88
N GLU A 182 17.43 -15.10 -4.44
CA GLU A 182 18.22 -16.32 -4.30
C GLU A 182 18.97 -16.66 -5.58
N ILE A 183 20.28 -16.85 -5.45
CA ILE A 183 21.13 -17.26 -6.57
C ILE A 183 21.33 -18.77 -6.49
N ILE A 184 20.97 -19.47 -7.56
CA ILE A 184 21.09 -20.93 -7.67
C ILE A 184 22.06 -21.27 -8.80
N GLU A 185 23.00 -22.18 -8.54
CA GLU A 185 23.82 -22.79 -9.59
C GLU A 185 23.19 -24.13 -10.02
N GLU A 186 23.26 -24.47 -11.31
CA GLU A 186 22.74 -25.72 -11.86
C GLU A 186 23.23 -26.95 -11.07
N GLY A 187 22.29 -27.80 -10.64
CA GLY A 187 22.54 -28.98 -9.82
C GLY A 187 22.56 -28.71 -8.31
N GLN A 188 22.34 -27.47 -7.88
CA GLN A 188 22.22 -27.06 -6.46
C GLN A 188 20.85 -26.43 -6.17
N GLU A 189 19.84 -26.76 -6.96
CA GLU A 189 18.49 -26.21 -6.79
C GLU A 189 17.83 -26.71 -5.49
N PRO A 190 17.30 -25.81 -4.63
CA PRO A 190 16.48 -26.22 -3.49
C PRO A 190 15.12 -26.77 -3.95
N GLU A 191 14.43 -27.50 -3.08
CA GLU A 191 13.12 -28.09 -3.40
C GLU A 191 12.07 -26.99 -3.67
N GLU A 192 12.18 -25.87 -2.96
CA GLU A 192 11.35 -24.67 -3.06
C GLU A 192 11.38 -24.09 -4.47
N PHE A 193 12.55 -23.98 -5.09
CA PHE A 193 12.68 -23.54 -6.48
C PHE A 193 11.85 -24.40 -7.43
N PHE A 194 11.85 -25.72 -7.24
CA PHE A 194 11.10 -26.63 -8.10
C PHE A 194 9.58 -26.62 -7.86
N LYS A 195 9.13 -26.16 -6.69
CA LYS A 195 7.71 -25.95 -6.36
C LYS A 195 7.15 -24.69 -7.02
N SER A 196 8.02 -23.77 -7.45
CA SER A 196 7.65 -22.55 -8.16
C SER A 196 7.36 -22.76 -9.66
N PHE A 197 7.45 -24.00 -10.16
CA PHE A 197 7.01 -24.38 -11.51
C PHE A 197 5.69 -25.16 -11.44
N PRO A 198 4.81 -25.03 -12.46
CA PRO A 198 3.58 -25.79 -12.57
C PRO A 198 3.81 -27.29 -12.84
#